data_AF-A0A231HC12-F1
#
_entry.id   AF-A0A231HC12-F1
#
_cell.length_a   1.000
_cell.length_b   1.000
_cell.length_c   1.000
_cell.angle_alpha   90.00
_cell.angle_beta   90.00
_cell.angle_gamma   90.00
#
_symmetry.space_group_name_H-M   'P 1'
#
loop_
_entity.id
_entity.type
_entity.pdbx_description
1 polymer ?
#
loop_
_entity_poly.entity_id
_entity_poly.type
_entity_poly.pdbx_seq_one_letter_code
_entity_poly.pdbx_strand_id
1 'polypeptide(L)' 'MDRGLRNTSPRYRKLLPGDWVEHLIVGMLFVVSAVGVYVLTGAMLSSLLIGALVAVVAIGVVTML' A
#
# COMPACT_ATOMS: atom_id res chain seq x y z
N MET A 1 17.04 13.74 41.63
CA MET A 1 16.78 14.44 40.35
C MET A 1 16.70 13.39 39.26
N ASP A 2 15.50 12.87 39.01
CA ASP A 2 15.22 11.89 37.96
C ASP A 2 15.09 12.59 36.61
N ARG A 3 16.12 12.45 35.76
CA ARG A 3 16.09 12.96 34.38
C ARG A 3 16.66 11.94 33.39
N GLY A 4 16.15 10.71 33.45
CA GLY A 4 16.50 9.64 32.51
C GLY A 4 15.34 9.13 31.64
N LEU A 5 14.10 9.52 31.91
CA LEU A 5 12.93 9.15 31.10
C LEU A 5 12.70 10.18 30.00
N ARG A 6 13.49 10.12 28.93
CA ARG A 6 13.11 10.71 27.64
C ARG A 6 13.38 9.70 26.53
N ASN A 7 12.41 8.81 26.38
CA ASN A 7 11.80 8.50 25.10
C ASN A 7 12.81 8.20 23.98
N THR A 8 13.52 7.08 24.11
CA THR A 8 13.97 6.33 22.93
C THR A 8 12.75 5.64 22.29
N SER A 9 11.77 6.45 21.88
CA SER A 9 10.85 6.03 20.84
C SER A 9 11.70 5.87 19.58
N PRO A 10 11.60 4.77 18.82
CA PRO A 10 12.43 4.56 17.65
C PRO A 10 12.16 5.72 16.70
N ARG A 11 13.12 6.63 16.68
CA ARG A 11 13.16 7.81 15.86
C ARG A 11 13.03 7.33 14.43
N TYR A 12 11.81 7.49 13.91
CA TYR A 12 11.57 7.96 12.57
C TYR A 12 12.31 7.12 11.53
N ARG A 13 11.63 6.06 11.08
CA ARG A 13 12.00 5.20 9.95
C ARG A 13 12.16 6.06 8.68
N LYS A 14 13.23 6.84 8.65
CA LYS A 14 13.86 7.48 7.51
C LYS A 14 14.38 6.35 6.66
N LEU A 15 13.51 5.80 5.82
CA LEU A 15 13.98 4.90 4.78
C LEU A 15 13.55 5.30 3.37
N LEU A 16 12.50 6.10 3.16
CA LEU A 16 12.26 6.72 1.84
C LEU A 16 11.46 8.03 1.96
N PRO A 17 11.70 9.01 1.09
CA PRO A 17 10.72 10.06 0.81
C PRO A 17 9.59 9.46 -0.04
N GLY A 18 8.35 9.49 0.44
CA GLY A 18 7.17 9.03 -0.33
C GLY A 18 6.28 8.02 0.40
N ASP A 19 5.63 8.48 1.47
CA ASP A 19 4.35 8.06 2.02
C ASP A 19 4.01 6.56 2.12
N TRP A 20 4.09 6.04 3.36
CA TRP A 20 3.42 4.79 3.77
C TRP A 20 1.94 4.74 3.37
N VAL A 21 1.30 5.91 3.28
CA VAL A 21 -0.08 6.09 2.85
C VAL A 21 -0.26 5.76 1.36
N GLU A 22 0.65 6.16 0.49
CA GLU A 22 0.60 5.85 -0.95
C GLU A 22 0.64 4.33 -1.18
N HIS A 23 1.58 3.64 -0.54
CA HIS A 23 1.63 2.18 -0.60
C HIS A 23 0.36 1.52 -0.03
N LEU A 24 -0.25 2.13 0.99
CA LEU A 24 -1.49 1.62 1.58
C LEU A 24 -2.68 1.80 0.63
N ILE A 25 -2.75 2.92 -0.09
CA ILE A 25 -3.77 3.19 -1.11
C ILE A 25 -3.63 2.20 -2.28
N VAL A 26 -2.42 2.09 -2.84
CA VAL A 26 -2.14 1.17 -3.96
C VAL A 26 -2.43 -0.26 -3.55
N GLY A 27 -1.99 -0.68 -2.36
CA GLY A 27 -2.26 -2.01 -1.81
C GLY A 27 -3.75 -2.29 -1.61
N MET A 28 -4.50 -1.32 -1.06
CA MET A 28 -5.94 -1.45 -0.86
C MET A 28 -6.70 -1.58 -2.19
N LEU A 29 -6.35 -0.76 -3.18
CA LEU A 29 -6.93 -0.80 -4.52
C LEU A 29 -6.65 -2.14 -5.22
N PHE A 30 -5.41 -2.63 -5.12
CA PHE A 30 -5.04 -3.95 -5.63
C PHE A 30 -5.90 -5.05 -5.00
N VAL A 31 -5.99 -5.06 -3.66
CA VAL A 31 -6.73 -6.10 -2.92
C VAL A 31 -8.21 -6.07 -3.25
N VAL A 32 -8.86 -4.89 -3.19
CA VAL A 32 -10.28 -4.74 -3.51
C VAL A 32 -10.58 -5.17 -4.94
N SER A 33 -9.73 -4.78 -5.90
CA SER A 33 -9.90 -5.16 -7.30
C SER A 33 -9.74 -6.66 -7.50
N ALA A 34 -8.64 -7.24 -7.00
CA ALA A 34 -8.37 -8.67 -7.14
C ALA A 34 -9.45 -9.52 -6.47
N VAL A 35 -9.87 -9.17 -5.26
CA VAL A 35 -10.94 -9.89 -4.55
C VAL A 35 -12.27 -9.75 -5.27
N GLY A 36 -12.64 -8.55 -5.74
CA GLY A 36 -13.90 -8.35 -6.47
C GLY A 36 -13.96 -9.19 -7.76
N VAL A 37 -12.89 -9.19 -8.55
CA VAL A 37 -12.81 -10.00 -9.77
C VAL A 37 -12.81 -11.49 -9.45
N TYR A 38 -12.09 -11.91 -8.41
CA TYR A 38 -12.05 -13.30 -7.97
C TYR A 38 -13.43 -13.79 -7.52
N VAL A 39 -14.16 -13.00 -6.74
CA VAL A 39 -15.51 -13.34 -6.27
C VAL A 39 -16.48 -13.47 -7.45
N LEU A 40 -16.37 -12.60 -8.46
CA LEU A 40 -17.29 -12.61 -9.60
C LEU A 40 -17.00 -13.73 -10.61
N THR A 41 -15.73 -14.11 -10.77
CA THR A 41 -15.28 -15.02 -11.85
C THR A 41 -14.79 -16.37 -11.36
N GLY A 42 -14.41 -16.51 -10.09
CA GLY A 42 -13.70 -17.66 -9.54
C GLY A 42 -12.26 -17.85 -10.05
N ALA A 43 -11.78 -16.98 -10.95
CA ALA A 43 -10.52 -17.16 -11.67
C ALA A 43 -9.34 -16.45 -10.98
N MET A 44 -8.54 -17.21 -10.22
CA MET A 44 -7.40 -16.68 -9.44
C MET A 44 -6.33 -15.97 -10.29
N LEU A 45 -5.95 -16.54 -11.43
CA LEU A 45 -4.89 -15.97 -12.26
C LEU A 45 -5.34 -14.66 -12.92
N SER A 46 -6.56 -14.65 -13.48
CA SER A 46 -7.15 -13.47 -14.09
C SER A 46 -7.39 -12.36 -13.07
N SER A 47 -7.84 -12.69 -11.86
CA SER A 47 -8.04 -11.70 -10.79
C SER A 47 -6.73 -11.05 -10.36
N LEU A 48 -5.65 -11.83 -10.28
CA LEU A 48 -4.34 -11.31 -9.90
C LEU A 48 -3.77 -10.39 -11.00
N LEU A 49 -3.91 -10.76 -12.27
CA LEU A 49 -3.47 -9.93 -13.41
C LEU A 49 -4.23 -8.61 -13.47
N ILE A 50 -5.55 -8.63 -13.27
CA ILE A 50 -6.38 -7.41 -13.26
C ILE A 50 -6.04 -6.55 -12.06
N GLY A 51 -5.89 -7.15 -10.87
CA GLY A 51 -5.43 -6.43 -9.69
C GLY A 51 -4.07 -5.76 -9.91
N ALA A 52 -3.11 -6.48 -10.50
CA ALA A 52 -1.78 -5.95 -10.79
C ALA A 52 -1.83 -4.78 -11.79
N LEU A 53 -2.67 -4.87 -12.82
CA LEU A 53 -2.91 -3.78 -13.75
C LEU A 53 -3.42 -2.53 -13.02
N VAL A 54 -4.40 -2.69 -12.12
CA VAL A 54 -4.93 -1.59 -11.30
C VAL A 54 -3.86 -1.00 -10.39
N ALA A 55 -3.00 -1.82 -9.79
CA ALA A 55 -1.90 -1.34 -8.96
C ALA A 55 -0.92 -0.46 -9.75
N VAL A 56 -0.55 -0.86 -10.97
CA VAL A 56 0.33 -0.07 -11.85
C VAL A 56 -0.30 1.28 -12.18
N VAL A 57 -1.59 1.30 -12.52
CA VAL A 57 -2.32 2.55 -12.80
C VAL A 57 -2.37 3.42 -11.54
N ALA A 58 -2.63 2.84 -10.38
CA ALA A 58 -2.70 3.56 -9.12
C ALA A 58 -1.35 4.20 -8.76
N ILE A 59 -0.23 3.49 -8.94
CA ILE A 59 1.11 4.06 -8.75
C ILE A 59 1.31 5.27 -9.67
N GLY A 60 0.96 5.15 -10.96
CA GLY A 60 1.06 6.26 -11.90
C GLY A 60 0.23 7.48 -11.49
N VAL A 61 -0.99 7.26 -11.01
CA VAL A 61 -1.88 8.34 -10.54
C VAL A 61 -1.36 9.00 -9.26
N VAL A 62 -0.93 8.22 -8.27
CA VAL A 62 -0.51 8.77 -6.98
C VAL A 62 0.83 9.50 -7.11
N THR A 63 1.77 8.98 -7.90
CA THR A 63 3.05 9.66 -8.16
C THR A 63 2.93 10.94 -8.98
N MET A 64 1.80 11.14 -9.68
CA MET A 64 1.49 12.37 -10.42
C MET A 64 0.77 13.44 -9.57
N LEU A 65 0.23 13.06 -8.40
CA LEU A 65 -0.51 13.95 -7.50
C LEU A 65 0.44 14.76 -6.60
#